data_AF-A0A3M1WMZ9-F1
#
_entry.id   AF-A0A3M1WMZ9-F1
#
_cell.length_a   1.000
_cell.length_b   1.000
_cell.length_c   1.000
_cell.angle_alpha   90.00
_cell.angle_beta   90.00
_cell.angle_gamma   90.00
#
_symmetry.space_group_name_H-M   'P 1'
#
loop_
_entity.id
_entity.type
_entity.pdbx_description
1 polymer ?
#
loop_
_entity_poly.entity_id
_entity_poly.type
_entity_poly.pdbx_seq_one_letter_code
_entity_poly.pdbx_strand_id
1 'polypeptide(L)'
;MKRDTQSRRPRFTTERWLVLVAIGIGLAITLYWTRHEDRPAPPAQTVRSESTPISPERPERVPPFHPTVEAARPLPRTLPANWFRNPLVAQAYAIAERIPEVLAQQPCYCWCDQFGHGSLLDCYASDHGAT
;
A
#
# COMPACT_ATOMS: atom_id res chain seq x y z
N MET A 1 -65.15 18.96 28.28
CA MET A 1 -64.25 18.91 27.11
C MET A 1 -62.84 18.66 27.62
N LYS A 2 -62.10 17.75 26.96
CA LYS A 2 -60.68 17.37 27.13
C LYS A 2 -60.32 16.55 28.39
N ARG A 3 -60.26 15.22 28.22
CA ARG A 3 -59.46 14.31 29.06
C ARG A 3 -58.11 14.15 28.38
N ASP A 4 -57.05 14.61 29.05
CA ASP A 4 -55.67 14.50 28.61
C ASP A 4 -55.24 13.03 28.53
N THR A 5 -54.76 12.63 27.36
CA THR A 5 -54.25 11.28 27.11
C THR A 5 -52.75 11.26 27.41
N GLN A 6 -52.39 11.00 28.66
CA GLN A 6 -50.98 10.88 29.04
C GLN A 6 -50.44 9.50 28.62
N SER A 7 -49.71 9.47 27.50
CA SER A 7 -49.00 8.28 27.02
C SER A 7 -47.91 7.87 28.02
N ARG A 8 -48.13 6.78 28.75
CA ARG A 8 -47.08 6.12 29.54
C ARG A 8 -46.08 5.46 28.58
N ARG A 9 -44.91 6.08 28.40
CA ARG A 9 -43.77 5.42 27.74
C ARG A 9 -43.22 4.33 28.67
N PRO A 10 -43.11 3.06 28.22
CA PRO A 10 -42.57 2.00 29.06
C PRO A 10 -41.07 2.25 29.31
N ARG A 11 -40.70 2.44 30.58
CA ARG A 11 -39.31 2.66 31.03
C ARG A 11 -38.47 1.37 31.10
N PHE A 12 -39.03 0.24 30.69
CA PHE A 12 -38.37 -1.06 30.68
C PHE A 12 -38.02 -1.41 29.24
N THR A 13 -36.76 -1.23 28.82
CA THR A 13 -36.07 -1.98 27.73
C THR A 13 -34.72 -1.38 27.36
N THR A 14 -34.53 -0.06 27.48
CA THR A 14 -33.30 0.61 27.02
C THR A 14 -32.06 0.26 27.85
N GLU A 15 -32.14 0.26 29.17
CA GLU A 15 -30.97 -0.05 30.02
C GLU A 15 -30.50 -1.51 29.86
N ARG A 16 -31.44 -2.46 29.79
CA ARG A 16 -31.12 -3.88 29.54
C ARG A 16 -30.54 -4.10 28.15
N TRP A 17 -31.02 -3.36 27.15
CA TRP A 17 -30.51 -3.42 25.79
C TRP A 17 -29.09 -2.83 25.68
N LEU A 18 -28.83 -1.70 26.37
CA LEU A 18 -27.49 -1.11 26.42
C LEU A 18 -26.47 -2.04 27.08
N VAL A 19 -26.84 -2.73 28.16
CA VAL A 19 -25.98 -3.74 28.81
C VAL A 19 -25.65 -4.90 27.86
N LEU A 20 -26.65 -5.42 27.13
CA LEU A 20 -26.43 -6.51 26.16
C LEU A 20 -25.54 -6.09 24.98
N VAL A 21 -25.70 -4.86 24.48
CA VAL A 21 -24.84 -4.31 23.41
C VAL A 21 -23.40 -4.15 23.91
N ALA A 22 -23.20 -3.63 25.13
CA ALA A 22 -21.87 -3.48 25.71
C ALA A 22 -21.16 -4.83 25.89
N ILE A 23 -21.87 -5.87 26.35
CA ILE A 23 -21.34 -7.24 26.46
C ILE A 23 -20.96 -7.78 25.07
N GLY A 24 -21.81 -7.59 24.05
CA GLY A 24 -21.54 -8.04 22.69
C GLY A 24 -20.31 -7.37 22.07
N ILE A 25 -20.17 -6.04 22.26
CA ILE A 25 -19.00 -5.29 21.80
C ILE A 25 -17.74 -5.75 22.53
N GLY A 26 -17.79 -5.92 23.85
CA GLY A 26 -16.66 -6.42 24.64
C GLY A 26 -16.21 -7.82 24.18
N LEU A 27 -17.15 -8.74 23.95
CA LEU A 27 -16.85 -10.08 23.42
C LEU A 27 -16.22 -10.01 22.02
N ALA A 28 -16.75 -9.18 21.12
CA ALA A 28 -16.22 -9.02 19.78
C ALA A 28 -14.80 -8.43 19.79
N ILE A 29 -14.55 -7.44 20.65
CA ILE A 29 -13.23 -6.85 20.84
C ILE A 29 -12.27 -7.93 21.37
N THR A 30 -12.58 -8.60 22.48
CA THR A 30 -11.71 -9.64 23.05
C THR A 30 -11.38 -10.74 22.02
N LEU A 31 -12.36 -11.20 21.25
CA LEU A 31 -12.14 -12.20 20.19
C LEU A 31 -11.31 -11.67 19.01
N TYR A 32 -11.37 -10.37 18.73
CA TYR A 32 -10.56 -9.72 17.70
C TYR A 32 -9.09 -9.65 18.11
N TRP A 33 -8.80 -9.22 19.35
CA TRP A 33 -7.44 -9.17 19.87
C TRP A 33 -6.82 -10.57 19.94
N THR A 34 -7.50 -11.55 20.56
CA THR A 34 -6.94 -12.92 20.67
C THR A 34 -6.58 -13.55 19.33
N ARG A 35 -7.37 -13.32 18.27
CA ARG A 35 -7.04 -13.82 16.92
C ARG A 35 -5.88 -13.08 16.24
N HIS A 36 -5.62 -11.84 16.62
CA HIS A 36 -4.62 -11.01 15.96
C HIS A 36 -3.23 -11.16 16.56
N GLU A 37 -3.12 -11.44 17.86
CA GLU A 37 -1.85 -11.80 18.50
C GLU A 37 -1.37 -13.22 18.10
N ASP A 38 -2.29 -14.16 17.88
CA ASP A 38 -1.98 -15.56 17.53
C ASP A 38 -1.70 -15.77 16.03
N ARG A 39 -1.08 -14.81 15.33
CA ARG A 39 -0.44 -15.13 14.04
C ARG A 39 0.86 -15.87 14.36
N PRO A 40 0.93 -17.23 14.32
CA PRO A 40 2.19 -17.91 14.46
C PRO A 40 3.14 -17.35 13.39
N ALA A 41 4.36 -17.03 13.79
CA ALA A 41 5.41 -16.75 12.82
C ALA A 41 5.36 -17.86 11.76
N PRO A 42 5.37 -17.53 10.45
CA PRO A 42 5.46 -18.57 9.44
C PRO A 42 6.63 -19.48 9.83
N PRO A 43 6.46 -20.82 9.78
CA PRO A 43 7.51 -21.73 10.20
C PRO A 43 8.79 -21.28 9.51
N ALA A 44 9.85 -21.09 10.28
CA ALA A 44 11.15 -20.74 9.76
C ALA A 44 11.46 -21.74 8.66
N GLN A 45 11.27 -21.34 7.41
CA GLN A 45 11.67 -22.14 6.28
C GLN A 45 13.17 -22.18 6.44
N THR A 46 13.70 -23.33 6.84
CA THR A 46 15.10 -23.66 6.63
C THR A 46 15.29 -23.47 5.14
N VAL A 47 15.80 -22.29 4.75
CA VAL A 47 16.21 -22.00 3.39
C VAL A 47 17.34 -22.99 3.15
N ARG A 48 16.97 -24.15 2.61
CA ARG A 48 17.95 -25.07 2.05
C ARG A 48 18.62 -24.23 0.98
N SER A 49 19.86 -23.83 1.26
CA SER A 49 20.74 -23.24 0.27
C SER A 49 21.10 -24.35 -0.70
N GLU A 50 20.11 -24.70 -1.53
CA GLU A 50 20.31 -25.40 -2.77
C GLU A 50 21.04 -24.37 -3.63
N SER A 51 22.37 -24.52 -3.68
CA SER A 51 23.24 -23.76 -4.57
C SER A 51 22.89 -24.17 -6.00
N THR A 52 21.80 -23.59 -6.51
CA THR A 52 21.52 -23.56 -7.93
C THR A 52 22.74 -22.93 -8.58
N PRO A 53 23.35 -23.55 -9.61
CA PRO A 53 24.46 -22.93 -10.31
C PRO A 53 23.99 -21.56 -10.79
N ILE A 54 24.63 -20.53 -10.25
CA ILE A 54 24.41 -19.14 -10.58
C ILE A 54 24.62 -19.04 -12.08
N SER A 55 23.53 -18.85 -12.83
CA SER A 55 23.62 -18.52 -14.25
C SER A 55 24.48 -17.27 -14.36
N PRO A 56 25.53 -17.26 -15.20
CA PRO A 56 26.25 -16.04 -15.46
C PRO A 56 25.29 -15.05 -16.16
N GLU A 57 25.52 -13.75 -15.97
CA GLU A 57 24.76 -12.64 -16.56
C GLU A 57 23.39 -12.26 -15.95
N ARG A 58 23.32 -11.95 -14.65
CA ARG A 58 22.68 -10.68 -14.29
C ARG A 58 23.63 -9.94 -13.35
N PRO A 59 24.21 -8.81 -13.77
CA PRO A 59 25.31 -8.21 -13.04
C PRO A 59 24.83 -7.77 -11.66
N GLU A 60 25.70 -7.99 -10.67
CA GLU A 60 25.77 -7.38 -9.33
C GLU A 60 25.91 -5.83 -9.42
N ARG A 61 25.24 -5.18 -10.36
CA ARG A 61 25.37 -3.76 -10.66
C ARG A 61 24.09 -3.05 -10.25
N VAL A 62 24.18 -2.04 -9.41
CA VAL A 62 23.04 -1.14 -9.17
C VAL A 62 22.72 -0.40 -10.50
N PRO A 63 21.46 -0.44 -11.00
CA PRO A 63 21.05 0.33 -12.17
C PRO A 63 21.37 1.83 -12.02
N PRO A 64 21.51 2.59 -13.12
CA PRO A 64 21.77 4.02 -13.03
C PRO A 64 20.66 4.76 -12.28
N PHE A 65 21.07 5.84 -11.61
CA PHE A 65 20.22 6.84 -10.95
C PHE A 65 21.00 8.14 -10.78
N HIS A 66 20.30 9.23 -10.45
CA HIS A 66 20.94 10.52 -10.20
C HIS A 66 21.34 10.65 -8.71
N PRO A 67 22.59 11.02 -8.38
CA PRO A 67 23.03 11.13 -6.98
C PRO A 67 22.49 12.38 -6.26
N THR A 68 22.06 13.39 -7.03
CA THR A 68 21.43 14.62 -6.52
C THR A 68 20.30 15.04 -7.44
N VAL A 69 19.38 15.85 -6.92
CA VAL A 69 18.28 16.43 -7.70
C VAL A 69 18.81 17.34 -8.81
N GLU A 70 19.85 18.11 -8.53
CA GLU A 70 20.46 19.02 -9.51
C GLU A 70 21.00 18.26 -10.72
N ALA A 71 21.63 17.10 -10.49
CA ALA A 71 22.14 16.23 -11.55
C ALA A 71 21.02 15.55 -12.36
N ALA A 72 19.80 15.50 -11.83
CA ALA A 72 18.62 14.94 -12.49
C ALA A 72 17.85 15.96 -13.34
N ARG A 73 18.14 17.26 -13.21
CA ARG A 73 17.34 18.30 -13.89
C ARG A 73 17.73 18.41 -15.38
N PRO A 74 16.75 18.63 -16.28
CA PRO A 74 15.31 18.75 -16.02
C PRO A 74 14.64 17.38 -15.76
N LEU A 75 13.74 17.34 -14.78
CA LEU A 75 12.99 16.12 -14.45
C LEU A 75 11.93 15.84 -15.53
N PRO A 76 11.87 14.63 -16.11
CA PRO A 76 10.80 14.27 -17.03
C PRO A 76 9.44 14.27 -16.32
N ARG A 77 8.39 14.59 -17.08
CA ARG A 77 7.01 14.50 -16.58
C ARG A 77 6.57 13.04 -16.61
N THR A 78 5.93 12.61 -15.53
CA THR A 78 5.30 11.29 -15.47
C THR A 78 4.00 11.27 -16.29
N LEU A 79 3.54 10.07 -16.66
CA LEU A 79 2.19 9.92 -17.22
C LEU A 79 1.13 10.26 -16.16
N PRO A 80 0.00 10.85 -16.56
CA PRO A 80 -1.05 11.23 -15.61
C PRO A 80 -1.80 9.99 -15.12
N ALA A 81 -2.07 9.95 -13.82
CA ALA A 81 -2.72 8.82 -13.14
C ALA A 81 -4.07 8.40 -13.76
N ASN A 82 -4.83 9.37 -14.30
CA ASN A 82 -6.15 9.13 -14.88
C ASN A 82 -6.12 8.34 -16.20
N TRP A 83 -4.94 8.04 -16.76
CA TRP A 83 -4.81 7.14 -17.92
C TRP A 83 -4.93 5.67 -17.54
N PHE A 84 -4.75 5.33 -16.26
CA PHE A 84 -4.74 3.94 -15.81
C PHE A 84 -6.07 3.57 -15.15
N ARG A 85 -6.68 2.47 -15.63
CA ARG A 85 -7.92 1.93 -15.06
C ARG A 85 -7.69 1.13 -13.78
N ASN A 86 -6.52 0.50 -13.64
CA ASN A 86 -6.17 -0.22 -12.43
C ASN A 86 -5.92 0.80 -11.31
N PRO A 87 -6.68 0.77 -10.21
CA PRO A 87 -6.58 1.77 -9.15
C PRO A 87 -5.20 1.78 -8.47
N LEU A 88 -4.53 0.62 -8.37
CA LEU A 88 -3.19 0.53 -7.81
C LEU A 88 -2.17 1.22 -8.72
N VAL A 89 -2.25 1.00 -10.02
CA VAL A 89 -1.35 1.63 -11.01
C VAL A 89 -1.61 3.14 -11.05
N ALA A 90 -2.86 3.57 -11.12
CA ALA A 90 -3.21 4.99 -11.07
C ALA A 90 -2.65 5.67 -9.81
N GLN A 91 -2.75 5.00 -8.65
CA GLN A 91 -2.17 5.51 -7.41
C GLN A 91 -0.65 5.61 -7.47
N ALA A 92 0.04 4.62 -8.05
CA ALA A 92 1.49 4.65 -8.22
C ALA A 92 1.95 5.85 -9.08
N TYR A 93 1.30 6.09 -10.23
CA TYR A 93 1.59 7.24 -11.08
C TYR A 93 1.23 8.58 -10.41
N ALA A 94 0.15 8.63 -9.63
CA ALA A 94 -0.21 9.82 -8.85
C ALA A 94 0.82 10.15 -7.76
N ILE A 95 1.45 9.13 -7.17
CA ILE A 95 2.55 9.31 -6.23
C ILE A 95 3.79 9.77 -6.99
N ALA A 96 4.11 9.13 -8.12
CA ALA A 96 5.28 9.48 -8.92
C ALA A 96 5.28 10.96 -9.36
N GLU A 97 4.12 11.49 -9.76
CA GLU A 97 3.93 12.90 -10.09
C GLU A 97 4.22 13.84 -8.92
N ARG A 98 3.97 13.41 -7.67
CA ARG A 98 4.19 14.22 -6.46
C ARG A 98 5.62 14.19 -5.95
N ILE A 99 6.37 13.13 -6.24
CA ILE A 99 7.74 12.92 -5.74
C ILE A 99 8.78 12.67 -6.85
N PRO A 100 8.80 13.44 -7.95
CA PRO A 100 9.68 13.16 -9.07
C PRO A 100 11.17 13.25 -8.68
N GLU A 101 11.52 14.18 -7.78
CA GLU A 101 12.88 14.35 -7.26
C GLU A 101 13.39 13.12 -6.50
N VAL A 102 12.51 12.42 -5.78
CA VAL A 102 12.87 11.18 -5.08
C VAL A 102 13.11 10.07 -6.09
N LEU A 103 12.21 9.91 -7.06
CA LEU A 103 12.29 8.84 -8.06
C LEU A 103 13.48 9.00 -9.01
N ALA A 104 13.90 10.22 -9.31
CA ALA A 104 15.12 10.48 -10.08
C ALA A 104 16.37 9.94 -9.38
N GLN A 105 16.35 9.86 -8.04
CA GLN A 105 17.46 9.36 -7.24
C GLN A 105 17.34 7.87 -6.90
N GLN A 106 16.30 7.18 -7.39
CA GLN A 106 16.13 5.75 -7.18
C GLN A 106 16.56 4.95 -8.42
N PRO A 107 17.26 3.83 -8.25
CA PRO A 107 17.55 2.92 -9.35
C PRO A 107 16.27 2.24 -9.87
N CYS A 108 16.22 2.01 -11.17
CA CYS A 108 15.15 1.24 -11.81
C CYS A 108 15.55 -0.23 -11.98
N TYR A 109 15.04 -1.12 -11.12
CA TYR A 109 15.34 -2.56 -11.18
C TYR A 109 14.57 -3.33 -12.27
N CYS A 110 13.89 -2.63 -13.18
CA CYS A 110 13.39 -3.22 -14.42
C CYS A 110 14.53 -3.52 -15.42
N TRP A 111 15.73 -2.96 -15.21
CA TRP A 111 16.89 -3.12 -16.12
C TRP A 111 16.64 -2.59 -17.53
N CYS A 112 15.86 -1.51 -17.63
CA CYS A 112 15.53 -0.84 -18.88
C CYS A 112 16.53 0.26 -19.26
N ASP A 113 17.65 0.38 -18.54
CA ASP A 113 18.73 1.35 -18.80
C ASP A 113 19.35 1.18 -20.18
N GLN A 114 19.35 -0.04 -20.72
CA GLN A 114 19.74 -0.32 -22.11
C GLN A 114 18.89 0.40 -23.17
N PHE A 115 17.70 0.89 -22.81
CA PHE A 115 16.83 1.69 -23.67
C PHE A 115 16.99 3.20 -23.44
N GLY A 116 17.98 3.61 -22.64
CA GLY A 116 18.31 5.01 -22.38
C GLY A 116 17.67 5.61 -21.13
N HIS A 117 17.05 4.80 -20.26
CA HIS A 117 16.52 5.27 -18.98
C HIS A 117 17.65 5.49 -17.95
N GLY A 118 17.61 6.62 -17.25
CA GLY A 118 18.63 7.04 -16.28
C GLY A 118 18.23 6.83 -14.82
N SER A 119 16.95 6.61 -14.51
CA SER A 119 16.44 6.41 -13.15
C SER A 119 15.05 5.74 -13.11
N LEU A 120 14.53 5.49 -11.91
CA LEU A 120 13.14 5.05 -11.73
C LEU A 120 12.12 6.07 -12.25
N LEU A 121 12.42 7.37 -12.25
CA LEU A 121 11.51 8.39 -12.75
C LEU A 121 11.20 8.21 -14.24
N ASP A 122 12.17 7.78 -15.05
CA ASP A 122 11.97 7.54 -16.48
C ASP A 122 10.96 6.41 -16.75
N CYS A 123 10.89 5.43 -15.84
CA CYS A 123 9.89 4.36 -15.91
C CYS A 123 8.45 4.90 -15.79
N TYR A 124 8.25 5.96 -15.00
CA TYR A 124 6.97 6.64 -14.86
C TYR A 124 6.70 7.71 -15.94
N ALA A 125 7.70 8.05 -16.76
CA ALA A 125 7.51 8.92 -17.93
C ALA A 125 6.89 8.18 -19.13
N SER A 126 6.88 6.84 -19.09
CA SER A 126 6.13 5.98 -20.00
C SER A 126 5.17 5.05 -19.23
N ASP A 127 4.50 4.14 -19.92
CA ASP A 127 3.63 3.12 -19.32
C ASP A 127 4.39 1.87 -18.85
N HIS A 128 5.73 1.87 -18.86
CA HIS A 128 6.53 0.74 -18.38
C HIS A 128 6.25 0.39 -16.91
N GLY A 129 6.02 1.40 -16.06
CA GLY A 129 5.65 1.18 -14.66
C GLY A 129 4.27 0.54 -14.46
N ALA A 130 3.51 0.33 -15.53
CA ALA A 130 2.18 -0.27 -15.52
C ALA A 130 2.15 -1.75 -16.00
N THR A 131 3.29 -2.32 -16.38
CA THR A 131 3.41 -3.70 -16.89
C THR A 131 3.78 -4.72 -15.82
#